data_AF-Q3JF79-F1
#
_entry.id   AF-Q3JF79-F1
#
_cell.length_a   1.000
_cell.length_b   1.000
_cell.length_c   1.000
_cell.angle_alpha   90.00
_cell.angle_beta   90.00
_cell.angle_gamma   90.00
#
_symmetry.space_group_name_H-M   'P 1'
#
loop_
_entity.id
_entity.type
_entity.pdbx_description
1 polymer ?
#
loop_
_entity_poly.entity_id
_entity_poly.type
_entity_poly.pdbx_seq_one_letter_code
_entity_poly.pdbx_strand_id
1 'polypeptide(L)'
;MGKTEKLVAKAGNHPGGLSFGEFKTLLARCQWIFDHQTGSHEIWYSPGRRRLSIQPTANGKAKSYQVKQFLKIRDEEESNGN
;
A
#
# COMPACT_ATOMS: atom_id res chain seq x y z
N MET A 1 12.67 5.35 15.02
CA MET A 1 11.73 4.89 13.98
C MET A 1 10.68 5.96 13.72
N GLY A 2 10.70 6.53 12.51
CA GLY A 2 9.69 7.46 12.03
C GLY A 2 8.30 6.83 11.90
N LYS A 3 7.26 7.66 11.78
CA LYS A 3 5.87 7.18 11.67
C LYS A 3 5.64 6.30 10.43
N THR A 4 6.39 6.50 9.35
CA THR A 4 6.32 5.69 8.13
C THR A 4 6.96 4.32 8.32
N GLU A 5 8.16 4.25 8.88
CA GLU A 5 8.87 2.99 9.16
C GLU A 5 8.05 2.06 10.07
N LYS A 6 7.38 2.62 11.08
CA LYS A 6 6.47 1.85 11.95
C LYS A 6 5.29 1.24 11.18
N LEU A 7 4.72 1.98 10.22
CA LEU A 7 3.60 1.48 9.39
C LEU A 7 4.08 0.44 8.37
N VAL A 8 5.28 0.61 7.80
CA VAL A 8 5.93 -0.40 6.95
C VAL A 8 6.16 -1.69 7.72
N ALA A 9 6.72 -1.61 8.93
CA ALA A 9 6.96 -2.78 9.78
C ALA A 9 5.64 -3.48 10.15
N LYS A 10 4.58 -2.72 10.48
CA LYS A 10 3.23 -3.26 10.72
C LYS A 10 2.70 -3.98 9.48
N ALA A 11 2.87 -3.40 8.29
CA ALA A 11 2.43 -4.00 7.03
C ALA A 11 3.16 -5.31 6.71
N GLY A 12 4.46 -5.39 6.98
CA GLY A 12 5.25 -6.62 6.80
C GLY A 12 4.87 -7.72 7.78
N ASN A 13 4.80 -7.40 9.07
CA ASN A 13 4.51 -8.37 10.13
C ASN A 13 3.05 -8.83 10.15
N HIS A 14 2.12 -7.92 9.87
CA HIS A 14 0.69 -8.21 9.88
C HIS A 14 -0.04 -7.52 8.71
N PRO A 15 0.05 -8.08 7.48
CA PRO A 15 -0.53 -7.48 6.28
C PRO A 15 -2.05 -7.26 6.34
N GLY A 16 -2.79 -8.06 7.13
CA GLY A 16 -4.24 -7.88 7.36
C GLY A 16 -4.58 -6.94 8.53
N GLY A 17 -3.57 -6.34 9.16
CA GLY A 17 -3.70 -5.53 10.36
C GLY A 17 -3.98 -4.07 10.14
N LEU A 18 -3.88 -3.61 8.89
CA LEU A 18 -4.03 -2.20 8.55
C LEU A 18 -5.50 -1.89 8.29
N SER A 19 -5.98 -0.79 8.87
CA SER A 19 -7.21 -0.18 8.37
C SER A 19 -7.01 0.26 6.92
N PHE A 20 -8.09 0.38 6.15
CA PHE A 20 -7.98 0.86 4.78
C PHE A 20 -7.37 2.27 4.73
N GLY A 21 -7.74 3.16 5.67
CA GLY A 21 -7.15 4.50 5.79
C GLY A 21 -5.67 4.50 6.18
N GLU A 22 -5.24 3.58 7.05
CA GLU A 22 -3.80 3.39 7.36
C GLU A 22 -3.03 2.99 6.10
N PHE A 23 -3.60 2.11 5.26
CA PHE A 23 -2.96 1.68 4.03
C PHE A 23 -2.85 2.80 3.00
N LYS A 24 -3.88 3.64 2.84
CA LYS A 24 -3.81 4.85 1.98
C LYS A 24 -2.77 5.85 2.44
N THR A 25 -2.72 6.07 3.76
CA THR A 25 -1.70 6.94 4.35
C THR A 25 -0.30 6.41 4.10
N LEU A 26 -0.11 5.09 4.16
CA LEU A 26 1.16 4.44 3.86
C LEU A 26 1.55 4.61 2.37
N LEU A 27 0.62 4.36 1.44
CA LEU A 27 0.84 4.56 0.01
C LEU A 27 1.29 5.99 -0.32
N ALA A 28 0.55 6.99 0.16
CA ALA A 28 0.88 8.40 -0.06
C ALA A 28 2.26 8.77 0.51
N ARG A 29 2.62 8.25 1.69
CA ARG A 29 3.95 8.48 2.30
C ARG A 29 5.08 7.78 1.54
N CYS A 30 4.79 6.69 0.86
CA CYS A 30 5.72 6.00 -0.03
C CYS A 30 5.69 6.55 -1.46
N GLN A 31 5.17 7.78 -1.65
CA GLN A 31 5.12 8.48 -2.94
C GLN A 31 4.32 7.74 -4.03
N TRP A 32 3.38 6.87 -3.63
CA TRP A 32 2.40 6.35 -4.57
C TRP A 32 1.40 7.44 -4.94
N ILE A 33 1.01 7.48 -6.21
CA ILE A 33 0.10 8.47 -6.77
C ILE A 33 -1.29 7.85 -6.87
N PHE A 34 -2.28 8.47 -6.23
CA PHE A 34 -3.68 8.13 -6.42
C PHE A 34 -4.12 8.61 -7.81
N ASP A 35 -4.77 7.72 -8.57
CA ASP A 35 -5.24 8.01 -9.93
C ASP A 35 -6.74 8.28 -9.93
N HIS A 36 -7.56 7.28 -9.63
CA HIS A 36 -9.01 7.43 -9.53
C HIS A 36 -9.63 6.35 -8.63
N GLN A 37 -10.92 6.55 -8.32
CA GLN A 37 -11.75 5.60 -7.59
C GLN A 37 -12.99 5.24 -8.43
N THR A 38 -13.28 3.94 -8.52
CA THR A 38 -14.50 3.41 -9.13
C THR A 38 -15.19 2.46 -8.15
N GLY A 39 -16.33 2.88 -7.62
CA GLY A 39 -16.99 2.17 -6.53
C GLY A 39 -16.10 2.11 -5.29
N SER A 40 -15.87 0.91 -4.75
CA SER A 40 -14.97 0.70 -3.60
C SER A 40 -13.50 0.47 -3.96
N HIS A 41 -13.18 0.45 -5.26
CA HIS A 41 -11.81 0.24 -5.73
C HIS A 41 -11.11 1.57 -5.96
N GLU A 42 -9.93 1.73 -5.39
CA GLU A 42 -9.02 2.83 -5.68
C GLU A 42 -7.83 2.32 -6.51
N ILE A 43 -7.43 3.08 -7.52
CA ILE A 43 -6.25 2.81 -8.34
C ILE A 43 -5.12 3.74 -7.91
N TRP A 44 -3.96 3.14 -7.67
CA TRP A 44 -2.73 3.82 -7.27
C TRP A 44 -1.57 3.37 -8.17
N TYR A 45 -0.60 4.26 -8.39
CA TYR A 45 0.63 3.98 -9.12
C TYR A 45 1.85 4.17 -8.24
N SER A 46 2.78 3.23 -8.28
CA SER A 46 4.07 3.35 -7.60
C SER A 46 4.98 4.40 -8.27
N PRO A 47 6.07 4.81 -7.62
CA PRO A 47 7.12 5.62 -8.25
C PRO A 47 7.66 4.99 -9.55
N GLY A 48 7.81 3.66 -9.58
CA GLY A 48 8.16 2.89 -10.78
C GLY A 48 7.01 2.67 -11.79
N ARG A 49 5.89 3.39 -11.66
CA ARG A 49 4.69 3.32 -12.52
C ARG A 49 3.99 1.96 -12.54
N ARG A 50 4.14 1.14 -11.51
CA ARG A 50 3.40 -0.11 -11.33
C ARG A 50 2.02 0.20 -10.75
N ARG A 51 0.97 -0.37 -11.36
CA ARG A 51 -0.41 -0.19 -10.92
C ARG A 51 -0.75 -1.11 -9.73
N LEU A 52 -1.43 -0.58 -8.72
CA LEU A 52 -2.05 -1.33 -7.64
C LEU A 52 -3.51 -0.91 -7.49
N SER A 53 -4.41 -1.90 -7.46
CA SER A 53 -5.81 -1.68 -7.13
C SER A 53 -6.06 -2.10 -5.70
N ILE A 54 -6.56 -1.18 -4.87
CA ILE A 54 -6.87 -1.42 -3.46
C ILE A 54 -8.37 -1.30 -3.21
N GLN A 55 -8.89 -2.02 -2.23
CA GLN A 55 -10.27 -1.87 -1.77
C GLN A 55 -10.37 -2.28 -0.29
N PRO A 56 -11.32 -1.72 0.48
CA PRO A 56 -11.56 -2.17 1.83
C PRO A 56 -12.20 -3.58 1.84
N THR A 57 -11.96 -4.30 2.93
CA THR A 57 -12.77 -5.45 3.35
C THR A 57 -14.10 -4.98 3.94
N ALA A 58 -15.05 -5.88 4.15
CA ALA A 58 -16.33 -5.56 4.82
C ALA A 58 -16.13 -4.90 6.21
N ASN A 59 -15.01 -5.18 6.89
CA ASN A 59 -14.66 -4.64 8.19
C ASN A 59 -13.81 -3.34 8.11
N GLY A 60 -13.74 -2.69 6.95
CA GLY A 60 -12.99 -1.44 6.75
C GLY A 60 -11.45 -1.59 6.79
N LYS A 61 -10.94 -2.82 6.81
CA LYS A 61 -9.49 -3.10 6.75
C LYS A 61 -8.99 -3.21 5.31
N ALA A 62 -7.70 -2.98 5.10
CA ALA A 62 -7.05 -3.30 3.83
C ALA A 62 -7.06 -4.83 3.61
N LYS A 63 -7.19 -5.27 2.36
CA LYS A 63 -7.04 -6.69 2.04
C LYS A 63 -5.56 -7.07 2.15
N SER A 64 -5.28 -8.15 2.89
CA SER A 64 -3.91 -8.58 3.19
C SER A 64 -3.06 -8.83 1.94
N TYR A 65 -3.65 -9.36 0.87
CA TYR A 65 -2.92 -9.57 -0.39
C TYR A 65 -2.54 -8.25 -1.08
N GLN A 66 -3.36 -7.20 -0.98
CA GLN A 66 -3.05 -5.89 -1.57
C GLN A 66 -1.88 -5.24 -0.83
N VAL A 67 -1.83 -5.40 0.49
CA VAL A 67 -0.69 -4.96 1.31
C VAL A 67 0.58 -5.73 0.92
N LYS A 68 0.49 -7.05 0.71
CA LYS A 68 1.62 -7.86 0.22
C LYS A 68 2.08 -7.44 -1.18
N GLN A 69 1.16 -7.13 -2.08
CA GLN A 69 1.49 -6.63 -3.43
C GLN A 69 2.23 -5.28 -3.37
N PHE A 70 1.77 -4.36 -2.52
CA PHE A 70 2.47 -3.11 -2.25
C PHE A 70 3.91 -3.35 -1.79
N LEU A 71 4.11 -4.22 -0.78
CA LEU A 71 5.44 -4.52 -0.25
C LEU A 71 6.36 -5.12 -1.31
N LYS A 72 5.83 -6.07 -2.11
CA LYS A 72 6.58 -6.70 -3.20
C LYS A 72 7.00 -5.69 -4.27
N ILE A 73 6.09 -4.84 -4.74
CA ILE A 73 6.39 -3.81 -5.74
C ILE A 73 7.47 -2.86 -5.21
N ARG A 74 7.35 -2.45 -3.95
CA ARG A 74 8.33 -1.57 -3.32
C ARG A 74 9.72 -2.22 -3.23
N ASP A 75 9.79 -3.46 -2.78
CA ASP A 75 11.05 -4.22 -2.68
C ASP A 75 11.72 -4.42 -4.04
N GLU A 76 10.93 -4.71 -5.08
CA GLU A 76 11.39 -4.80 -6.48
C GLU A 76 11.93 -3.44 -6.98
N GLU A 77 11.27 -2.33 -6.66
CA GLU A 77 11.69 -0.98 -7.07
C GLU A 77 12.92 -0.48 -6.30
N GLU A 78 13.03 -0.78 -5.00
CA GLU A 78 14.21 -0.48 -4.19
C GLU A 78 15.42 -1.30 -4.65
N SER A 79 15.24 -2.57 -5.03
CA SER A 79 16.31 -3.44 -5.52
C SER A 79 16.81 -3.10 -6.92
N ASN A 80 15.92 -2.62 -7.81
CA ASN A 80 16.27 -2.24 -9.18
C ASN A 80 16.77 -0.78 -9.30
N GLY A 81 16.69 0.01 -8.23
CA GLY A 81 17.12 1.41 -8.18
C GLY A 81 18.56 1.61 -7.73
N ASN A 82 19.37 0.54 -7.63
CA ASN A 82 20.76 0.57 -7.16
C ASN A 82 21.75 0.12 -8.24
#